data_AF-A0A1B0C3G5-F1
#
_entry.id   AF-A0A1B0C3G5-F1
#
_cell.length_a   1.000
_cell.length_b   1.000
_cell.length_c   1.000
_cell.angle_alpha   90.00
_cell.angle_beta   90.00
_cell.angle_gamma   90.00
#
_symmetry.space_group_name_H-M   'P 1'
#
loop_
_entity.id
_entity.type
_entity.pdbx_description
1 polymer ?
#
loop_
_entity_poly.entity_id
_entity_poly.type
_entity_poly.pdbx_seq_one_letter_code
_entity_poly.pdbx_strand_id
1 'polypeptide(L)' 'MSASRYGNIISAKAIFDKTTKKCKGYGFVDFETPAYADNAVKALQAKGIKAQMAKVGVWVLLRPAIVRFEFLSLHASI' A
#
# COMPACT_ATOMS: atom_id res chain seq x y z
N MET A 1 -0.63 11.96 -3.58
CA MET A 1 -1.56 11.77 -2.43
C MET A 1 -0.85 10.86 -1.44
N SER A 2 -0.22 11.40 -0.38
CA SER A 2 0.57 10.56 0.52
C SER A 2 -0.35 9.73 1.44
N ALA A 3 0.06 8.49 1.73
CA ALA A 3 -0.67 7.59 2.62
C ALA A 3 -0.52 8.00 4.11
N SER A 4 0.41 8.90 4.43
CA SER A 4 0.71 9.38 5.79
C SER A 4 -0.45 10.05 6.50
N ARG A 5 -1.41 10.60 5.74
CA ARG A 5 -2.66 11.17 6.28
C ARG A 5 -3.59 10.16 6.94
N TYR A 6 -3.37 8.86 6.72
CA TYR A 6 -4.21 7.79 7.27
C TYR A 6 -3.64 7.20 8.56
N GLY A 7 -2.40 7.55 8.92
CA GLY A 7 -1.72 7.09 10.13
C GLY A 7 -0.20 7.04 9.94
N ASN A 8 0.50 6.66 11.02
CA ASN A 8 1.95 6.55 10.99
C ASN A 8 2.40 5.41 10.07
N ILE A 9 3.28 5.72 9.12
CA ILE A 9 3.84 4.78 8.16
C ILE A 9 5.19 4.30 8.67
N ILE A 10 5.35 2.99 8.79
CA ILE A 10 6.64 2.35 9.10
C ILE A 10 7.48 2.23 7.84
N SER A 11 6.87 1.84 6.71
CA SER A 11 7.57 1.68 5.45
C SER A 11 6.64 1.77 4.24
N ALA A 12 7.16 2.20 3.10
CA ALA A 12 6.47 2.16 1.82
C ALA A 12 7.39 1.57 0.75
N LYS A 13 6.86 0.68 -0.09
CA LYS A 13 7.60 0.04 -1.18
C LYS A 13 6.75 -0.08 -2.43
N ALA A 14 7.20 0.55 -3.51
CA ALA A 14 6.66 0.31 -4.85
C ALA A 14 7.25 -0.97 -5.45
N ILE A 15 6.44 -1.72 -6.20
CA ILE A 15 6.88 -2.94 -6.85
C ILE A 15 7.24 -2.66 -8.29
N PHE A 16 8.48 -2.99 -8.63
CA PHE A 16 9.02 -2.91 -9.97
C PHE A 16 9.26 -4.32 -10.50
N ASP A 17 9.06 -4.48 -11.79
CA ASP A 17 9.47 -5.66 -12.51
C ASP A 17 11.01 -5.71 -12.57
N LYS A 18 11.59 -6.83 -12.11
CA LYS A 18 13.05 -6.95 -11.96
C LYS A 18 13.79 -6.94 -13.30
N THR A 19 13.12 -7.40 -14.36
CA THR A 19 13.70 -7.56 -15.69
C THR A 19 13.58 -6.25 -16.48
N THR A 20 12.38 -5.67 -16.51
CA THR A 20 12.09 -4.48 -17.32
C THR A 20 12.30 -3.16 -16.57
N LYS A 21 12.58 -3.21 -15.26
CA LYS A 21 12.67 -2.05 -14.35
C LYS A 21 11.42 -1.16 -14.32
N LYS A 22 10.31 -1.58 -14.94
CA LYS A 22 9.05 -0.83 -14.97
C LYS A 22 8.25 -1.07 -13.70
N CYS A 23 7.54 -0.04 -13.23
CA CYS A 23 6.56 -0.19 -12.16
C CYS A 23 5.52 -1.24 -12.57
N LYS A 24 5.20 -2.17 -11.68
CA LYS A 24 4.08 -3.10 -11.88
C LYS A 24 2.71 -2.43 -11.65
N GLY A 25 2.68 -1.13 -11.38
CA GLY A 25 1.46 -0.39 -11.09
C GLY A 25 0.89 -0.67 -9.70
N TYR A 26 1.66 -1.26 -8.78
CA TYR A 26 1.23 -1.45 -7.39
C TYR A 26 2.38 -1.32 -6.40
N GLY A 27 2.03 -1.09 -5.14
CA GLY A 27 2.95 -0.98 -4.01
C GLY A 27 2.35 -1.46 -2.71
N PHE A 28 3.16 -1.42 -1.67
CA PHE A 28 2.80 -1.77 -0.31
C PHE A 28 3.17 -0.65 0.65
N VAL A 29 2.36 -0.45 1.69
CA VAL A 29 2.66 0.44 2.82
C VAL A 29 2.41 -0.36 4.08
N ASP A 30 3.38 -0.34 4.97
CA ASP A 30 3.33 -0.90 6.31
C ASP A 30 2.99 0.24 7.27
N PHE A 31 1.87 0.09 7.98
CA PHE A 31 1.43 1.04 8.99
C PHE A 31 1.84 0.56 10.38
N GLU A 32 1.92 1.48 11.33
CA GLU A 32 2.23 1.13 12.73
C GLU A 32 1.13 0.25 13.35
N THR A 33 -0.13 0.50 12.99
CA THR A 33 -1.28 -0.21 13.55
C THR A 33 -2.22 -0.73 12.45
N PRO A 34 -2.90 -1.86 12.67
CA PRO A 34 -3.87 -2.39 11.72
C PRO A 34 -5.09 -1.47 11.53
N ALA A 35 -5.41 -0.63 12.52
CA ALA A 35 -6.49 0.36 12.41
C ALA A 35 -6.17 1.43 11.35
N TYR A 36 -4.93 1.91 11.29
CA TYR A 36 -4.49 2.85 10.25
C TYR A 36 -4.52 2.20 8.86
N ALA A 37 -4.11 0.94 8.77
CA ALA A 37 -4.15 0.16 7.54
C ALA A 37 -5.59 0.00 7.01
N ASP A 38 -6.54 -0.37 7.86
CA ASP A 38 -7.96 -0.51 7.51
C ASP A 38 -8.57 0.82 7.04
N ASN A 39 -8.28 1.92 7.75
CA ASN A 39 -8.74 3.24 7.36
C ASN A 39 -8.17 3.67 6.01
N ALA A 40 -6.88 3.41 5.76
CA ALA A 40 -6.24 3.68 4.48
C ALA A 40 -6.90 2.88 3.34
N VAL A 41 -7.20 1.60 3.54
CA VAL A 41 -7.91 0.77 2.56
C VAL A 41 -9.27 1.39 2.22
N LYS A 42 -10.09 1.67 3.23
CA LYS A 42 -11.44 2.25 3.05
C LYS A 42 -11.39 3.58 2.33
N ALA A 43 -10.49 4.48 2.74
CA ALA A 43 -10.36 5.81 2.16
C ALA A 43 -9.85 5.78 0.71
N LEU A 44 -9.02 4.81 0.36
CA LEU A 44 -8.53 4.63 -1.02
C LEU A 44 -9.60 4.00 -1.91
N GLN A 45 -10.32 3.00 -1.42
CA GLN A 45 -11.46 2.41 -2.14
C GLN A 45 -12.56 3.44 -2.39
N ALA A 46 -12.85 4.32 -1.42
CA ALA A 46 -13.79 5.42 -1.58
C ALA A 46 -13.35 6.44 -2.66
N LYS A 47 -12.05 6.49 -2.99
CA LYS A 47 -11.49 7.33 -4.05
C LYS A 47 -11.36 6.59 -5.39
N GLY A 48 -11.88 5.37 -5.50
CA GLY A 48 -11.76 4.52 -6.68
C GLY A 48 -10.38 3.88 -6.87
N ILE A 49 -9.50 3.96 -5.86
CA ILE A 49 -8.18 3.33 -5.88
C ILE A 49 -8.33 1.90 -5.35
N LYS A 50 -7.86 0.92 -6.13
CA LYS A 50 -7.83 -0.48 -5.67
C LYS A 50 -6.82 -0.64 -4.55
N ALA A 51 -7.31 -0.78 -3.33
CA ALA A 51 -6.54 -1.03 -2.12
C ALA A 51 -7.08 -2.26 -1.37
N GLN A 52 -6.19 -3.04 -0.76
CA GLN A 52 -6.55 -4.20 0.05
C GLN A 52 -5.44 -4.54 1.06
N MET A 53 -5.81 -5.17 2.18
CA MET A 53 -4.83 -5.75 3.11
C MET A 53 -3.96 -6.77 2.38
N ALA A 54 -2.66 -6.82 2.70
CA ALA A 54 -1.76 -7.83 2.15
C ALA A 54 -2.16 -9.22 2.68
N LYS A 55 -2.47 -10.16 1.78
CA LYS A 55 -3.04 -11.47 2.13
C LYS A 55 -2.03 -12.61 2.24
N VAL A 56 -0.83 -12.49 1.66
CA VAL A 56 0.09 -13.63 1.49
C VAL A 56 1.55 -13.22 1.64
N GLY A 57 2.26 -13.93 2.52
CA GLY A 57 3.71 -13.86 2.74
C GLY A 57 4.09 -14.02 4.21
N VAL A 58 5.27 -14.58 4.51
CA VAL A 58 5.83 -14.66 5.89
C VAL A 58 5.76 -13.31 6.62
N TRP A 59 5.93 -12.21 5.88
CA TRP A 59 5.86 -10.85 6.40
C TRP A 59 4.48 -10.47 6.96
N VAL A 60 3.39 -11.05 6.46
CA VAL A 60 2.01 -10.75 6.90
C VAL A 60 1.73 -11.35 8.29
N LEU A 61 2.37 -12.47 8.64
CA LEU A 61 2.25 -13.07 9.99
C LEU A 61 2.87 -12.18 11.07
N LEU A 62 3.90 -11.39 10.71
CA LEU A 62 4.61 -10.51 11.64
C LEU A 62 4.13 -9.05 11.56
N ARG A 63 3.50 -8.65 10.46
CA ARG A 63 3.05 -7.28 10.19
C ARG A 63 1.62 -7.30 9.64
N PRO A 64 0.59 -7.35 10.51
CA PRO A 64 -0.82 -7.37 10.09
C PRO A 64 -1.29 -6.03 9.48
N ALA A 65 -0.47 -4.97 9.57
CA ALA A 65 -0.80 -3.61 9.15
C ALA A 65 -0.26 -3.26 7.74
N ILE A 66 0.05 -4.26 6.91
CA ILE A 66 0.51 -4.04 5.54
C ILE A 66 -0.69 -3.96 4.58
N VAL A 67 -0.73 -2.87 3.80
CA VAL A 67 -1.71 -2.65 2.75
C VAL A 67 -1.05 -2.67 1.38
N ARG A 68 -1.71 -3.28 0.40
CA ARG A 68 -1.37 -3.26 -1.02
C ARG A 68 -2.29 -2.28 -1.77
N PHE A 69 -1.73 -1.47 -2.66
CA PHE A 69 -2.48 -0.52 -3.50
C PHE A 69 -2.02 -0.60 -4.95
N GLU A 70 -2.96 -0.46 -5.90
CA GLU A 70 -2.65 -0.25 -7.31
C GLU A 70 -2.65 1.25 -7.64
N PHE A 71 -1.50 1.74 -8.11
CA PHE A 71 -1.39 3.05 -8.72
C PHE A 71 -1.72 2.89 -10.21
N LEU A 72 -3.00 2.97 -10.57
CA LEU A 72 -3.38 3.22 -11.96
C LEU A 72 -2.72 4.53 -12.40
N SER A 73 -2.02 4.46 -13.52
CA SER A 73 -1.02 5.39 -14.05
C SER A 73 -1.17 6.88 -13.68
N LEU A 74 -0.02 7.47 -13.33
CA LEU A 74 0.33 8.88 -13.13
C LEU A 74 -0.11 9.58 -11.82
N HIS A 75 0.91 10.01 -11.07
CA HIS A 75 0.93 11.07 -10.06
C HIS A 75 0.73 10.74 -8.57
N ALA A 76 0.77 9.48 -8.16
CA ALA A 76 0.87 9.18 -6.73
C ALA A 76 2.34 9.24 -6.27
N SER A 77 2.83 10.45 -5.98
CA SER A 77 4.00 10.63 -5.12
C SER A 77 3.67 10.01 -3.76
N ILE A 78 4.40 8.97 -3.40
CA ILE A 78 4.41 8.32 -2.09
C ILE A 78 4.98 9.32 -1.09
#